data_AF-A0A920AKP1-F1
#
_entry.id   AF-A0A920AKP1-F1
#
_cell.length_a   1.000
_cell.length_b   1.000
_cell.length_c   1.000
_cell.angle_alpha   90.00
_cell.angle_beta   90.00
_cell.angle_gamma   90.00
#
_symmetry.space_group_name_H-M   'P 1'
#
loop_
_entity.id
_entity.type
_entity.pdbx_description
1 polymer ?
#
loop_
_entity_poly.entity_id
_entity_poly.type
_entity_poly.pdbx_seq_one_letter_code
_entity_poly.pdbx_strand_id
1 'polypeptide(L)'
;MTKYEYVWLDGYQPEPFLRSKVKVTNDQTPPEWSFDGSSTLQADGGSSDCILTPVQEYTNPLFGDKLVMCGVQTGSREVHPSNTRHAASEVASDEWWFGFEQEYFLTNPDGTILGWEDGIPSKPQGEYYCGVGAANVKGREISEAHLEACLEAGIELMGTNAEVALGQWEYQCLGKGIKAGDDLWMSRYLLHKVAEDFDVSVNIHPKPQSGDWNGSGMHTNFSNKEMRESGSEELFNSMCEKLGKVHEDAISNYGSDNDKRLTGLHETQKITEFSFGVSDEAQVFVFQYKSRT
;
A
#
# COMPACT_ATOMS: atom_id res chain seq x y z
N MET A 1 -10.07 14.12 28.04
CA MET A 1 -9.21 14.56 26.93
C MET A 1 -8.85 13.34 26.11
N THR A 2 -9.12 13.40 24.81
CA THR A 2 -8.84 12.37 23.83
C THR A 2 -7.66 12.81 22.96
N LYS A 3 -6.77 11.89 22.63
CA LYS A 3 -5.62 12.07 21.74
C LYS A 3 -5.92 11.46 20.38
N TYR A 4 -6.02 12.32 19.38
CA TYR A 4 -6.22 11.95 17.99
C TYR A 4 -4.92 12.18 17.22
N GLU A 5 -4.40 11.16 16.59
CA GLU A 5 -3.27 11.28 15.68
C GLU A 5 -3.79 11.30 14.24
N TYR A 6 -3.65 12.47 13.61
CA TYR A 6 -4.13 12.73 12.26
C TYR A 6 -3.06 12.29 11.28
N VAL A 7 -3.44 11.50 10.29
CA VAL A 7 -2.56 10.97 9.24
C VAL A 7 -3.09 11.44 7.88
N TRP A 8 -2.20 11.91 7.01
CA TRP A 8 -2.56 12.37 5.66
C TRP A 8 -1.42 12.15 4.66
N LEU A 9 -1.75 12.28 3.37
CA LEU A 9 -0.78 12.25 2.28
C LEU A 9 -0.37 13.67 1.87
N ASP A 10 0.93 13.87 1.69
CA ASP A 10 1.47 15.15 1.23
C ASP A 10 1.35 15.36 -0.29
N GLY A 11 1.99 16.44 -0.79
CA GLY A 11 1.99 16.82 -2.20
C GLY A 11 3.25 16.44 -2.96
N TYR A 12 4.14 15.62 -2.39
CA TYR A 12 5.31 15.15 -3.14
C TYR A 12 4.91 14.30 -4.34
N GLN A 13 5.75 14.36 -5.37
CA GLN A 13 5.57 13.67 -6.64
C GLN A 13 6.90 13.04 -7.07
N PRO A 14 6.88 11.89 -7.78
CA PRO A 14 5.68 11.21 -8.28
C PRO A 14 4.86 10.50 -7.19
N GLU A 15 5.47 10.15 -6.07
CA GLU A 15 4.79 9.49 -4.95
C GLU A 15 4.67 10.42 -3.73
N PRO A 16 3.51 10.44 -3.04
CA PRO A 16 3.34 11.19 -1.81
C PRO A 16 3.96 10.45 -0.61
N PHE A 17 4.30 11.20 0.43
CA PHE A 17 4.64 10.63 1.74
C PHE A 17 3.48 10.74 2.73
N LEU A 18 3.43 9.79 3.66
CA LEU A 18 2.58 9.86 4.85
C LEU A 18 3.14 10.88 5.84
N ARG A 19 2.24 11.68 6.41
CA ARG A 19 2.55 12.67 7.45
C ARG A 19 1.59 12.47 8.61
N SER A 20 2.01 12.81 9.83
CA SER A 20 1.12 12.76 10.98
C SER A 20 1.38 13.84 12.03
N LYS A 21 0.39 14.07 12.89
CA LYS A 21 0.52 14.86 14.13
C LYS A 21 -0.62 14.62 15.11
N VAL A 22 -0.38 14.91 16.39
CA VAL A 22 -1.29 14.58 17.48
C VAL A 22 -2.05 15.80 18.02
N LYS A 23 -3.38 15.73 18.04
CA LYS A 23 -4.27 16.67 18.71
C LYS A 23 -4.70 16.12 20.06
N VAL A 24 -4.67 16.94 21.10
CA VAL A 24 -5.34 16.67 22.38
C VAL A 24 -6.56 17.57 22.49
N THR A 25 -7.75 17.00 22.68
CA THR A 25 -9.01 17.76 22.78
C THR A 25 -9.97 17.14 23.80
N ASN A 26 -11.02 17.86 24.18
CA ASN A 26 -12.15 17.32 24.93
C ASN A 26 -13.31 16.86 24.03
N ASP A 27 -13.20 17.07 22.72
CA ASP A 27 -14.18 16.62 21.74
C ASP A 27 -14.27 15.08 21.71
N GLN A 28 -15.47 14.57 21.45
CA GLN A 28 -15.74 13.13 21.37
C GLN A 28 -15.45 12.54 19.99
N THR A 29 -15.40 13.39 18.96
CA THR A 29 -15.04 13.05 17.58
C THR A 29 -13.87 13.92 17.14
N PRO A 30 -13.02 13.47 16.20
CA PRO A 30 -11.91 14.27 15.72
C PRO A 30 -12.43 15.53 15.02
N PRO A 31 -12.11 16.74 15.51
CA PRO A 31 -12.46 17.97 14.80
C PRO A 31 -11.62 18.15 13.52
N GLU A 32 -12.03 19.04 12.62
CA GLU A 32 -11.13 19.51 11.57
C GLU A 32 -9.85 20.12 12.17
N TRP A 33 -8.76 20.05 11.41
CA TRP A 33 -7.50 20.69 11.81
C TRP A 33 -6.81 21.32 10.60
N SER A 34 -5.72 22.04 10.81
CA SER A 34 -4.96 22.70 9.76
C SER A 34 -3.48 22.40 9.93
N PHE A 35 -2.72 22.43 8.85
CA PHE A 35 -1.27 22.26 8.83
C PHE A 35 -0.62 23.21 7.83
N ASP A 36 0.70 23.40 7.96
CA ASP A 36 1.49 24.16 7.02
C ASP A 36 1.78 23.33 5.76
N GLY A 37 1.04 23.60 4.69
CA GLY A 37 1.16 22.96 3.39
C GLY A 37 2.44 23.35 2.63
N SER A 38 3.12 24.44 3.01
CA SER A 38 4.39 24.83 2.36
C SER A 38 5.53 23.87 2.70
N SER A 39 5.44 23.22 3.86
CA SER A 39 6.38 22.20 4.30
C SER A 39 6.11 20.80 3.72
N THR A 40 5.07 20.66 2.87
CA THR A 40 4.60 19.38 2.35
C THR A 40 4.28 19.41 0.84
N LEU A 41 4.72 20.46 0.12
CA LEU A 41 4.43 20.70 -1.30
C LEU A 41 2.93 20.78 -1.64
N GLN A 42 2.13 21.34 -0.72
CA GLN A 42 0.68 21.50 -0.88
C GLN A 42 0.23 22.97 -0.89
N ALA A 43 1.13 23.91 -0.59
CA ALA A 43 0.83 25.33 -0.68
C ALA A 43 2.08 26.17 -0.87
N ASP A 44 1.93 27.37 -1.44
CA ASP A 44 3.00 28.36 -1.46
C ASP A 44 3.08 29.11 -0.13
N GLY A 45 4.28 29.56 0.26
CA GLY A 45 4.52 30.19 1.58
C GLY A 45 3.74 31.48 1.88
N GLY A 46 3.09 32.11 0.88
CA GLY A 46 2.24 33.29 1.07
C GLY A 46 0.81 32.98 1.53
N SER A 47 0.35 31.74 1.38
CA SER A 47 -0.97 31.24 1.80
C SER A 47 -0.87 29.74 2.07
N SER A 48 -0.15 29.39 3.14
CA SER A 48 0.35 28.03 3.37
C SER A 48 -0.64 27.09 4.08
N ASP A 49 -1.75 27.59 4.62
CA ASP A 49 -2.65 26.75 5.42
C ASP A 49 -3.44 25.76 4.55
N CYS A 50 -3.29 24.48 4.86
CA CYS A 50 -4.14 23.40 4.37
C CYS A 50 -5.00 22.85 5.51
N ILE A 51 -6.16 22.29 5.18
CA ILE A 51 -7.13 21.77 6.16
C ILE A 51 -7.17 20.24 6.07
N LEU A 52 -7.11 19.59 7.23
CA LEU A 52 -7.32 18.15 7.40
C LEU A 52 -8.78 17.88 7.72
N THR A 53 -9.42 17.08 6.87
CA THR A 53 -10.80 16.61 7.08
C THR A 53 -10.77 15.14 7.48
N PRO A 54 -11.16 14.78 8.72
CA PRO A 54 -11.27 13.38 9.13
C PRO A 54 -12.18 12.58 8.20
N VAL A 55 -11.71 11.42 7.73
CA VAL A 55 -12.47 10.54 6.83
C VAL A 55 -12.65 9.13 7.37
N GLN A 56 -11.73 8.64 8.21
CA GLN A 56 -11.84 7.34 8.85
C GLN A 56 -11.09 7.34 10.18
N GLU A 57 -11.71 6.76 11.21
CA GLU A 57 -11.12 6.58 12.54
C GLU A 57 -10.75 5.12 12.78
N TYR A 58 -9.65 4.91 13.50
CA TYR A 58 -9.14 3.59 13.91
C TYR A 58 -8.77 3.61 15.39
N THR A 59 -8.77 2.45 16.03
CA THR A 59 -8.06 2.28 17.31
C THR A 59 -6.58 2.55 17.08
N ASN A 60 -5.92 3.22 18.03
CA ASN A 60 -4.48 3.46 17.94
C ASN A 60 -3.72 2.36 18.72
N PRO A 61 -3.06 1.41 18.05
CA PRO A 61 -2.29 0.35 18.70
C PRO A 61 -0.91 0.84 19.19
N LEU A 62 -0.54 2.08 18.90
CA LEU A 62 0.76 2.68 19.21
C LEU A 62 0.64 3.63 20.41
N PHE A 63 0.63 4.93 20.15
CA PHE A 63 0.54 5.99 21.16
C PHE A 63 -0.66 6.88 20.88
N GLY A 64 -1.57 6.96 21.85
CA GLY A 64 -2.76 7.81 21.74
C GLY A 64 -4.03 7.01 21.92
N ASP A 65 -5.16 7.63 21.63
CA ASP A 65 -6.46 6.96 21.75
C ASP A 65 -6.98 6.52 20.37
N LYS A 66 -6.75 7.33 19.33
CA LYS A 66 -7.26 7.10 17.97
C LYS A 66 -6.27 7.54 16.88
N LEU A 67 -6.22 6.78 15.80
CA LEU A 67 -5.64 7.20 14.52
C LEU A 67 -6.78 7.72 13.63
N VAL A 68 -6.50 8.77 12.85
CA VAL A 68 -7.49 9.45 12.02
C VAL A 68 -6.92 9.67 10.62
N MET A 69 -7.36 8.87 9.65
CA MET A 69 -7.07 9.13 8.25
C MET A 69 -7.81 10.39 7.81
N CYS A 70 -7.14 11.26 7.07
CA CYS A 70 -7.66 12.55 6.66
C CYS A 70 -7.56 12.78 5.16
N GLY A 71 -8.61 13.41 4.61
CA GLY A 71 -8.51 14.13 3.35
C GLY A 71 -7.84 15.50 3.56
N VAL A 72 -7.39 16.10 2.46
CA VAL A 72 -6.79 17.44 2.46
C VAL A 72 -7.66 18.40 1.65
N GLN A 73 -7.86 19.59 2.19
CA GLN A 73 -8.46 20.74 1.52
C GLN A 73 -7.48 21.92 1.49
N THR A 74 -7.66 22.80 0.51
CA THR A 74 -6.99 24.11 0.47
C THR A 74 -7.48 25.01 1.61
N GLY A 75 -6.77 26.10 1.89
CA GLY A 75 -7.24 27.13 2.84
C GLY A 75 -8.59 27.76 2.47
N SER A 76 -8.99 27.69 1.20
CA SER A 76 -10.32 28.09 0.71
C SER A 76 -11.42 27.02 0.88
N ARG A 77 -11.11 25.88 1.54
CA ARG A 77 -12.01 24.73 1.74
C ARG A 77 -12.44 24.02 0.45
N GLU A 78 -11.58 24.06 -0.57
CA GLU A 78 -11.73 23.24 -1.78
C GLU A 78 -10.95 21.93 -1.63
N VAL A 79 -11.34 20.89 -2.37
CA VAL A 79 -10.59 19.63 -2.40
C VAL A 79 -9.18 19.91 -2.92
N HIS A 80 -8.16 19.56 -2.14
CA HIS A 80 -6.78 19.79 -2.55
C HIS A 80 -6.40 18.85 -3.71
N PRO A 81 -5.62 19.29 -4.72
CA PRO A 81 -5.22 18.44 -5.84
C PRO A 81 -4.51 17.13 -5.47
N SER A 82 -3.79 17.09 -4.35
CA SER A 82 -3.15 15.87 -3.83
C SER A 82 -4.15 14.87 -3.19
N ASN A 83 -5.41 15.26 -2.98
CA ASN A 83 -6.43 14.43 -2.36
C ASN A 83 -7.10 13.52 -3.40
N THR A 84 -6.38 12.47 -3.80
CA THR A 84 -6.87 11.45 -4.76
C THR A 84 -8.02 10.62 -4.20
N ARG A 85 -8.15 10.53 -2.87
CA ARG A 85 -9.26 9.84 -2.20
C ARG A 85 -10.62 10.40 -2.61
N HIS A 86 -10.75 11.72 -2.80
CA HIS A 86 -12.02 12.32 -3.18
C HIS A 86 -12.55 11.77 -4.51
N ALA A 87 -11.69 11.71 -5.55
CA ALA A 87 -12.07 11.15 -6.84
C ALA A 87 -12.43 9.64 -6.73
N ALA A 88 -11.68 8.89 -5.91
CA ALA A 88 -11.98 7.49 -5.67
C ALA A 88 -13.34 7.29 -4.96
N SER A 89 -13.69 8.16 -4.00
CA SER A 89 -14.96 8.05 -3.25
C SER A 89 -16.20 8.30 -4.10
N GLU A 90 -16.07 9.04 -5.21
CA GLU A 90 -17.18 9.28 -6.13
C GLU A 90 -17.50 8.06 -7.02
N VAL A 91 -16.58 7.09 -7.12
CA VAL A 91 -16.70 5.93 -8.01
C VAL A 91 -16.78 4.61 -7.24
N ALA A 92 -16.13 4.51 -6.09
CA ALA A 92 -16.06 3.28 -5.32
C ALA A 92 -17.44 2.88 -4.78
N SER A 93 -17.85 1.64 -5.05
CA SER A 93 -19.03 1.04 -4.44
C SER A 93 -18.67 0.30 -3.16
N ASP A 94 -19.45 0.45 -2.10
CA ASP A 94 -19.30 -0.29 -0.83
C ASP A 94 -19.44 -1.82 -1.01
N GLU A 95 -20.01 -2.24 -2.13
CA GLU A 95 -20.16 -3.63 -2.50
C GLU A 95 -18.84 -4.24 -3.02
N TRP A 96 -17.94 -3.43 -3.57
CA TRP A 96 -16.70 -3.89 -4.16
C TRP A 96 -15.70 -4.33 -3.10
N TRP A 97 -15.06 -5.46 -3.32
CA TRP A 97 -14.01 -5.99 -2.45
C TRP A 97 -12.67 -5.85 -3.15
N PHE A 98 -11.67 -5.42 -2.40
CA PHE A 98 -10.29 -5.27 -2.83
C PHE A 98 -9.38 -6.00 -1.86
N GLY A 99 -8.45 -6.81 -2.37
CA GLY A 99 -7.37 -7.42 -1.60
C GLY A 99 -6.04 -6.97 -2.16
N PHE A 100 -5.25 -6.24 -1.36
CA PHE A 100 -3.95 -5.72 -1.76
C PHE A 100 -2.83 -6.56 -1.14
N GLU A 101 -1.98 -7.12 -1.98
CA GLU A 101 -0.77 -7.86 -1.57
C GLU A 101 0.40 -6.87 -1.56
N GLN A 102 0.61 -6.15 -0.46
CA GLN A 102 1.64 -5.11 -0.37
C GLN A 102 3.01 -5.74 -0.10
N GLU A 103 3.87 -5.73 -1.11
CA GLU A 103 5.28 -6.09 -0.95
C GLU A 103 6.13 -4.88 -0.56
N TYR A 104 7.19 -5.11 0.20
CA TYR A 104 8.14 -4.09 0.62
C TYR A 104 9.49 -4.70 1.00
N PHE A 105 10.54 -3.89 0.95
CA PHE A 105 11.83 -4.23 1.53
C PHE A 105 12.04 -3.48 2.84
N LEU A 106 12.63 -4.16 3.81
CA LEU A 106 13.22 -3.53 4.97
C LEU A 106 14.63 -3.07 4.63
N THR A 107 14.98 -1.84 5.00
CA THR A 107 16.30 -1.26 4.76
C THR A 107 16.86 -0.66 6.04
N ASN A 108 18.18 -0.63 6.16
CA ASN A 108 18.85 0.20 7.16
C ASN A 108 18.60 1.70 6.85
N PRO A 109 18.84 2.60 7.81
CA PRO A 109 18.65 4.05 7.61
C PRO A 109 19.51 4.65 6.48
N ASP A 110 20.61 4.00 6.09
CA ASP A 110 21.46 4.41 4.98
C ASP A 110 20.93 3.95 3.60
N GLY A 111 19.81 3.21 3.56
CA GLY A 111 19.17 2.70 2.36
C GLY A 111 19.65 1.32 1.91
N THR A 112 20.62 0.71 2.60
CA THR A 112 21.01 -0.69 2.32
C THR A 112 19.91 -1.64 2.74
N ILE A 113 19.67 -2.71 1.98
CA ILE A 113 18.66 -3.72 2.35
C ILE A 113 19.08 -4.41 3.66
N LEU A 114 18.12 -4.63 4.55
CA LEU A 114 18.35 -5.28 5.83
C LEU A 114 18.90 -6.71 5.63
N GLY A 115 20.08 -6.99 6.18
CA GLY A 115 20.81 -8.24 5.97
C GLY A 115 21.82 -8.23 4.81
N TRP A 116 22.01 -7.07 4.15
CA TRP A 116 22.92 -6.87 3.02
C TRP A 116 24.05 -5.89 3.37
N GLU A 117 24.35 -5.73 4.66
CA GLU A 117 25.34 -4.75 5.15
C GLU A 117 26.75 -5.04 4.62
N ASP A 118 27.06 -6.31 4.38
CA ASP A 118 28.31 -6.78 3.78
C ASP A 118 28.27 -6.80 2.23
N GLY A 119 27.22 -6.25 1.63
CA GLY A 119 26.95 -6.24 0.19
C GLY A 119 25.89 -7.24 -0.26
N ILE A 120 25.79 -7.44 -1.58
CA ILE A 120 24.82 -8.35 -2.19
C ILE A 120 25.04 -9.78 -1.66
N PRO A 121 24.00 -10.47 -1.15
CA PRO A 121 24.12 -11.83 -0.65
C PRO A 121 24.72 -12.77 -1.70
N SER A 122 25.73 -13.55 -1.30
CA SER A 122 26.32 -14.58 -2.17
C SER A 122 25.36 -15.74 -2.47
N LYS A 123 24.33 -15.90 -1.62
CA LYS A 123 23.31 -16.92 -1.76
C LYS A 123 22.18 -16.40 -2.66
N PRO A 124 21.86 -17.10 -3.76
CA PRO A 124 20.82 -16.66 -4.70
C PRO A 124 19.42 -16.76 -4.08
N GLN A 125 18.45 -16.11 -4.72
CA GLN A 125 17.03 -16.23 -4.38
C GLN A 125 16.55 -17.68 -4.44
N GLY A 126 15.61 -18.05 -3.58
CA GLY A 126 15.01 -19.39 -3.53
C GLY A 126 14.66 -19.85 -2.11
N GLU A 127 15.64 -19.89 -1.20
CA GLU A 127 15.40 -20.34 0.19
C GLU A 127 14.81 -19.25 1.10
N TYR A 128 14.69 -18.01 0.61
CA TYR A 128 14.17 -16.87 1.37
C TYR A 128 12.63 -16.88 1.44
N TYR A 129 11.97 -17.18 0.32
CA TYR A 129 10.52 -17.21 0.22
C TYR A 129 9.92 -18.18 1.24
N CYS A 130 9.00 -17.68 2.08
CA CYS A 130 8.40 -18.42 3.20
C CYS A 130 9.44 -19.11 4.11
N GLY A 131 10.66 -18.56 4.17
CA GLY A 131 11.78 -19.16 4.89
C GLY A 131 11.61 -19.14 6.41
N VAL A 132 12.42 -19.96 7.08
CA VAL A 132 12.55 -19.98 8.55
C VAL A 132 14.04 -20.09 8.91
N GLY A 133 14.45 -19.38 9.97
CA GLY A 133 15.81 -19.38 10.48
C GLY A 133 16.61 -18.13 10.10
N ALA A 134 17.58 -17.80 10.95
CA ALA A 134 18.32 -16.52 10.89
C ALA A 134 19.15 -16.29 9.62
N ALA A 135 19.40 -17.36 8.84
CA ALA A 135 20.10 -17.29 7.56
C ALA A 135 19.19 -16.91 6.39
N ASN A 136 17.87 -17.12 6.51
CA ASN A 136 16.92 -16.97 5.40
C ASN A 136 15.94 -15.82 5.62
N VAL A 137 15.86 -15.28 6.85
CA VAL A 137 14.86 -14.27 7.22
C VAL A 137 15.49 -13.16 8.05
N LYS A 138 15.11 -11.92 7.74
CA LYS A 138 15.50 -10.69 8.45
C LYS A 138 14.27 -9.81 8.68
N GLY A 139 14.13 -9.26 9.89
CA GLY A 139 13.04 -8.35 10.24
C GLY A 139 11.67 -9.01 10.46
N ARG A 140 11.64 -10.28 10.89
CA ARG A 140 10.39 -10.99 11.19
C ARG A 140 9.63 -10.31 12.32
N GLU A 141 10.35 -9.85 13.33
CA GLU A 141 9.84 -9.09 14.47
C GLU A 141 9.06 -7.84 14.05
N ILE A 142 9.46 -7.19 12.95
CA ILE A 142 8.76 -6.01 12.39
C ILE A 142 7.48 -6.46 11.71
N SER A 143 7.54 -7.50 10.87
CA SER A 143 6.36 -8.04 10.19
C SER A 143 5.31 -8.55 11.18
N GLU A 144 5.71 -9.25 12.24
CA GLU A 144 4.80 -9.76 13.28
C GLU A 144 4.20 -8.62 14.12
N ALA A 145 5.01 -7.63 14.53
CA ALA A 145 4.50 -6.48 15.28
C ALA A 145 3.55 -5.60 14.43
N HIS A 146 3.85 -5.45 13.13
CA HIS A 146 2.97 -4.74 12.20
C HIS A 146 1.62 -5.44 12.00
N LEU A 147 1.63 -6.78 11.88
CA LEU A 147 0.42 -7.58 11.77
C LEU A 147 -0.49 -7.35 12.99
N GLU A 148 0.06 -7.50 14.20
CA GLU A 148 -0.70 -7.30 15.45
C GLU A 148 -1.24 -5.86 15.55
N ALA A 149 -0.41 -4.86 15.23
CA ALA A 149 -0.82 -3.46 15.23
C ALA A 149 -2.00 -3.20 14.27
N CYS A 150 -1.95 -3.76 13.05
CA CYS A 150 -3.05 -3.62 12.09
C CYS A 150 -4.34 -4.27 12.59
N LEU A 151 -4.25 -5.49 13.14
CA LEU A 151 -5.42 -6.20 13.67
C LEU A 151 -6.05 -5.45 14.86
N GLU A 152 -5.23 -4.90 15.78
CA GLU A 152 -5.72 -4.08 16.89
C GLU A 152 -6.35 -2.76 16.41
N ALA A 153 -5.81 -2.16 15.34
CA ALA A 153 -6.41 -0.98 14.70
C ALA A 153 -7.75 -1.29 14.00
N GLY A 154 -8.08 -2.57 13.80
CA GLY A 154 -9.26 -3.02 13.06
C GLY A 154 -9.08 -3.01 11.55
N ILE A 155 -7.83 -3.10 11.07
CA ILE A 155 -7.47 -3.29 9.67
C ILE A 155 -7.39 -4.79 9.39
N GLU A 156 -8.12 -5.26 8.37
CA GLU A 156 -8.23 -6.68 8.06
C GLU A 156 -7.04 -7.15 7.23
N LEU A 157 -6.00 -7.64 7.91
CA LEU A 157 -4.90 -8.34 7.27
C LEU A 157 -5.19 -9.85 7.21
N MET A 158 -5.10 -10.41 6.00
CA MET A 158 -5.38 -11.82 5.72
C MET A 158 -4.17 -12.72 5.91
N GLY A 159 -2.97 -12.14 5.93
CA GLY A 159 -1.72 -12.87 6.12
C GLY A 159 -0.48 -11.99 5.90
N THR A 160 0.67 -12.63 6.07
CA THR A 160 2.00 -12.10 5.80
C THR A 160 2.93 -13.22 5.38
N ASN A 161 3.91 -12.94 4.53
CA ASN A 161 4.98 -13.89 4.19
C ASN A 161 6.31 -13.19 3.98
N ALA A 162 7.41 -13.92 4.22
CA ALA A 162 8.72 -13.53 3.71
C ALA A 162 8.72 -13.76 2.20
N GLU A 163 9.19 -12.77 1.46
CA GLU A 163 9.19 -12.78 0.00
C GLU A 163 10.48 -13.39 -0.59
N VAL A 164 10.58 -13.40 -1.92
CA VAL A 164 11.64 -14.09 -2.67
C VAL A 164 13.06 -13.58 -2.38
N ALA A 165 13.22 -12.30 -2.01
CA ALA A 165 14.51 -11.72 -1.65
C ALA A 165 14.70 -11.61 -0.12
N LEU A 166 15.95 -11.75 0.35
CA LEU A 166 16.29 -11.54 1.76
C LEU A 166 15.97 -10.10 2.18
N GLY A 167 15.13 -9.95 3.22
CA GLY A 167 14.68 -8.64 3.71
C GLY A 167 13.43 -8.10 3.01
N GLN A 168 12.89 -8.84 2.03
CA GLN A 168 11.60 -8.55 1.40
C GLN A 168 10.47 -9.27 2.14
N TRP A 169 9.34 -8.59 2.27
CA TRP A 169 8.16 -9.09 2.94
C TRP A 169 6.89 -8.66 2.20
N GLU A 170 5.81 -9.38 2.46
CA GLU A 170 4.48 -9.05 2.00
C GLU A 170 3.47 -9.12 3.16
N TYR A 171 2.45 -8.27 3.09
CA TYR A 171 1.21 -8.43 3.84
C TYR A 171 -0.02 -8.26 2.95
N GLN A 172 -1.10 -8.97 3.24
CA GLN A 172 -2.32 -8.94 2.43
C GLN A 172 -3.44 -8.18 3.15
N CYS A 173 -3.82 -7.00 2.65
CA CYS A 173 -4.85 -6.13 3.22
C CYS A 173 -6.18 -6.27 2.47
N LEU A 174 -7.21 -6.79 3.13
CA LEU A 174 -8.56 -6.90 2.58
C LEU A 174 -9.40 -5.70 2.99
N GLY A 175 -10.20 -5.18 2.06
CA GLY A 175 -11.12 -4.07 2.33
C GLY A 175 -12.28 -4.00 1.35
N LYS A 176 -13.20 -3.07 1.61
CA LYS A 176 -14.39 -2.84 0.79
C LYS A 176 -14.59 -1.37 0.48
N GLY A 177 -15.07 -1.08 -0.73
CA GLY A 177 -15.34 0.27 -1.20
C GLY A 177 -14.17 1.23 -0.97
N ILE A 178 -14.48 2.47 -0.60
CA ILE A 178 -13.45 3.50 -0.36
C ILE A 178 -12.56 3.16 0.84
N LYS A 179 -13.09 2.45 1.85
CA LYS A 179 -12.35 2.09 3.06
C LYS A 179 -11.18 1.16 2.75
N ALA A 180 -11.22 0.39 1.66
CA ALA A 180 -10.09 -0.44 1.25
C ALA A 180 -8.80 0.38 1.01
N GLY A 181 -8.94 1.56 0.40
CA GLY A 181 -7.82 2.48 0.21
C GLY A 181 -7.37 3.12 1.52
N ASP A 182 -8.32 3.50 2.39
CA ASP A 182 -8.02 4.06 3.71
C ASP A 182 -7.23 3.04 4.57
N ASP A 183 -7.67 1.79 4.58
CA ASP A 183 -7.05 0.69 5.32
C ASP A 183 -5.64 0.39 4.81
N LEU A 184 -5.44 0.35 3.50
CA LEU A 184 -4.11 0.16 2.92
C LEU A 184 -3.16 1.29 3.33
N TRP A 185 -3.57 2.56 3.22
CA TRP A 185 -2.70 3.67 3.62
C TRP A 185 -2.40 3.68 5.11
N MET A 186 -3.37 3.37 5.95
CA MET A 186 -3.16 3.28 7.39
C MET A 186 -2.31 2.06 7.79
N SER A 187 -2.41 0.95 7.06
CA SER A 187 -1.52 -0.20 7.25
C SER A 187 -0.07 0.16 6.93
N ARG A 188 0.18 0.96 5.87
CA ARG A 188 1.51 1.47 5.52
C ARG A 188 2.03 2.43 6.59
N TYR A 189 1.17 3.31 7.12
CA TYR A 189 1.53 4.19 8.23
C TYR A 189 2.00 3.40 9.45
N LEU A 190 1.23 2.39 9.86
CA LEU A 190 1.59 1.51 10.96
C LEU A 190 2.90 0.76 10.68
N LEU A 191 3.13 0.31 9.44
CA LEU A 191 4.37 -0.38 9.07
C LEU A 191 5.59 0.53 9.27
N HIS A 192 5.54 1.78 8.79
CA HIS A 192 6.60 2.75 9.02
C HIS A 192 6.81 3.02 10.52
N LYS A 193 5.73 3.25 11.27
CA LYS A 193 5.79 3.52 12.70
C LYS A 193 6.36 2.36 13.52
N VAL A 194 6.01 1.13 13.18
CA VAL A 194 6.58 -0.05 13.83
C VAL A 194 8.06 -0.18 13.48
N ALA A 195 8.44 -0.01 12.21
CA ALA A 195 9.84 -0.13 11.79
C ALA A 195 10.77 0.91 12.45
N GLU A 196 10.27 2.13 12.71
CA GLU A 196 10.99 3.18 13.46
C GLU A 196 11.49 2.69 14.83
N ASP A 197 10.71 1.88 15.55
CA ASP A 197 11.09 1.36 16.88
C ASP A 197 12.28 0.39 16.82
N PHE A 198 12.59 -0.14 15.63
CA PHE A 198 13.70 -1.05 15.37
C PHE A 198 14.89 -0.38 14.65
N ASP A 199 14.85 0.94 14.44
CA ASP A 199 15.83 1.67 13.61
C ASP A 199 15.93 1.12 12.17
N VAL A 200 14.80 0.66 11.64
CA VAL A 200 14.67 0.11 10.29
C VAL A 200 13.75 1.01 9.47
N SER A 201 14.08 1.17 8.19
CA SER A 201 13.29 1.88 7.20
C SER A 201 12.52 0.90 6.31
N VAL A 202 11.45 1.39 5.68
CA VAL A 202 10.59 0.62 4.79
C VAL A 202 10.68 1.22 3.39
N ASN A 203 10.96 0.37 2.41
CA ASN A 203 11.11 0.75 1.02
C ASN A 203 10.06 0.02 0.16
N ILE A 204 9.16 0.80 -0.43
CA ILE A 204 8.09 0.32 -1.32
C ILE A 204 8.37 0.61 -2.80
N HIS A 205 9.61 0.98 -3.15
CA HIS A 205 10.01 1.22 -4.53
C HIS A 205 9.91 -0.09 -5.33
N PRO A 206 9.39 -0.08 -6.58
CA PRO A 206 9.07 -1.32 -7.30
C PRO A 206 10.30 -2.15 -7.68
N LYS A 207 11.50 -1.56 -7.66
CA LYS A 207 12.76 -2.26 -7.93
C LYS A 207 13.89 -1.70 -7.06
N PRO A 208 13.98 -2.06 -5.78
CA PRO A 208 14.93 -1.43 -4.84
C PRO A 208 16.37 -1.90 -5.10
N GLN A 209 16.54 -3.12 -5.61
CA GLN A 209 17.83 -3.65 -6.04
C GLN A 209 17.80 -3.95 -7.55
N SER A 210 18.83 -3.50 -8.26
CA SER A 210 19.04 -3.82 -9.67
C SER A 210 19.66 -5.21 -9.85
N GLY A 211 19.49 -5.79 -11.04
CA GLY A 211 19.97 -7.13 -11.38
C GLY A 211 18.94 -8.23 -11.11
N ASP A 212 19.44 -9.43 -10.82
CA ASP A 212 18.69 -10.69 -10.71
C ASP A 212 18.00 -10.85 -9.35
N TRP A 213 17.29 -9.81 -8.92
CA TRP A 213 16.57 -9.75 -7.64
C TRP A 213 15.13 -9.34 -7.87
N ASN A 214 14.18 -9.89 -7.11
CA ASN A 214 12.77 -9.58 -7.28
C ASN A 214 12.50 -8.09 -7.03
N GLY A 215 11.50 -7.55 -7.72
CA GLY A 215 10.96 -6.24 -7.43
C GLY A 215 9.90 -6.31 -6.33
N SER A 216 9.30 -5.18 -5.99
CA SER A 216 8.16 -5.10 -5.08
C SER A 216 6.88 -4.77 -5.84
N GLY A 217 5.92 -5.67 -5.80
CA GLY A 217 4.59 -5.52 -6.35
C GLY A 217 3.57 -4.94 -5.37
N MET A 218 2.37 -4.71 -5.90
CA MET A 218 1.16 -4.63 -5.09
C MET A 218 0.02 -5.29 -5.86
N HIS A 219 -0.01 -6.62 -5.90
CA HIS A 219 -1.08 -7.32 -6.59
C HIS A 219 -2.43 -6.90 -6.00
N THR A 220 -3.39 -6.63 -6.86
CA THR A 220 -4.71 -6.15 -6.47
C THR A 220 -5.75 -7.15 -6.93
N ASN A 221 -6.28 -7.88 -5.96
CA ASN A 221 -7.43 -8.75 -6.12
C ASN A 221 -8.70 -7.90 -6.09
N PHE A 222 -9.62 -8.12 -7.02
CA PHE A 222 -10.88 -7.37 -7.10
C PHE A 222 -12.08 -8.30 -7.30
N SER A 223 -13.20 -7.97 -6.64
CA SER A 223 -14.50 -8.57 -7.00
C SER A 223 -15.68 -7.64 -6.73
N ASN A 224 -16.70 -7.75 -7.59
CA ASN A 224 -18.04 -7.25 -7.33
C ASN A 224 -19.02 -8.42 -7.08
N LYS A 225 -20.30 -8.12 -6.84
CA LYS A 225 -21.32 -9.10 -6.50
C LYS A 225 -21.49 -10.14 -7.60
N GLU A 226 -21.55 -9.68 -8.85
CA GLU A 226 -21.76 -10.54 -10.01
C GLU A 226 -20.62 -11.55 -10.16
N MET A 227 -19.37 -11.11 -9.98
CA MET A 227 -18.19 -11.97 -9.99
C MET A 227 -18.27 -13.06 -8.91
N ARG A 228 -18.72 -12.70 -7.71
CA ARG A 228 -18.79 -13.64 -6.57
C ARG A 228 -19.97 -14.60 -6.63
N GLU A 229 -21.13 -14.18 -7.13
CA GLU A 229 -22.36 -14.97 -7.10
C GLU A 229 -22.65 -15.69 -8.42
N SER A 230 -22.21 -15.13 -9.55
CA SER A 230 -22.56 -15.60 -10.90
C SER A 230 -21.37 -15.58 -11.86
N GLY A 231 -20.15 -15.64 -11.32
CA GLY A 231 -18.92 -15.65 -12.11
C GLY A 231 -18.91 -16.76 -13.16
N SER A 232 -18.54 -16.39 -14.40
CA SER A 232 -18.34 -17.29 -15.53
C SER A 232 -17.06 -16.90 -16.26
N GLU A 233 -16.50 -17.84 -17.02
CA GLU A 233 -15.35 -17.56 -17.89
C GLU A 233 -15.64 -16.43 -18.87
N GLU A 234 -16.83 -16.42 -19.48
CA GLU A 234 -17.27 -15.35 -20.39
C GLU A 234 -17.29 -13.98 -19.68
N LEU A 235 -17.81 -13.91 -18.45
CA LEU A 235 -17.84 -12.67 -17.67
C LEU A 235 -16.42 -12.16 -17.41
N PHE A 236 -15.53 -13.01 -16.90
CA PHE A 236 -14.16 -12.63 -16.57
C PHE A 236 -13.35 -12.23 -17.81
N ASN A 237 -13.48 -12.98 -18.91
CA ASN A 237 -12.84 -12.63 -20.18
C ASN A 237 -13.32 -11.25 -20.67
N SER A 238 -14.63 -10.98 -20.61
CA SER A 238 -15.18 -9.68 -21.02
C SER A 238 -14.68 -8.51 -20.17
N MET A 239 -14.40 -8.73 -18.89
CA MET A 239 -13.81 -7.72 -17.99
C MET A 239 -12.35 -7.48 -18.35
N CYS A 240 -11.57 -8.53 -18.59
CA CYS A 240 -10.19 -8.40 -19.04
C CYS A 240 -10.03 -7.72 -20.38
N GLU A 241 -10.88 -8.04 -21.35
CA GLU A 241 -10.88 -7.36 -22.65
C GLU A 241 -11.16 -5.86 -22.51
N LYS A 242 -11.93 -5.43 -21.50
CA LYS A 242 -12.13 -4.01 -21.20
C LYS A 242 -10.89 -3.40 -20.55
N LEU A 243 -10.26 -4.09 -19.59
CA LEU A 243 -9.03 -3.64 -18.94
C LEU A 243 -7.88 -3.50 -19.94
N GLY A 244 -7.75 -4.43 -20.89
CA GLY A 244 -6.73 -4.38 -21.93
C GLY A 244 -6.85 -3.17 -22.85
N LYS A 245 -8.05 -2.63 -23.04
CA LYS A 245 -8.28 -1.41 -23.85
C LYS A 245 -7.80 -0.13 -23.16
N VAL A 246 -7.59 -0.18 -21.84
CA VAL A 246 -7.15 0.96 -21.02
C VAL A 246 -5.80 0.67 -20.34
N HIS A 247 -5.03 -0.30 -20.86
CA HIS A 247 -3.76 -0.73 -20.27
C HIS A 247 -2.75 0.41 -20.11
N GLU A 248 -2.55 1.21 -21.17
CA GLU A 248 -1.61 2.34 -21.13
C GLU A 248 -2.00 3.39 -20.08
N ASP A 249 -3.29 3.74 -20.03
CA ASP A 249 -3.84 4.65 -19.02
C ASP A 249 -3.66 4.06 -17.60
N ALA A 250 -3.94 2.77 -17.41
CA ALA A 250 -3.78 2.10 -16.12
C ALA A 250 -2.31 2.10 -15.66
N ILE A 251 -1.37 1.70 -16.53
CA ILE A 251 0.07 1.70 -16.24
C ILE A 251 0.56 3.08 -15.82
N SER A 252 0.07 4.15 -16.45
CA SER A 252 0.44 5.53 -16.08
C SER A 252 0.03 5.92 -14.66
N ASN A 253 -0.90 5.18 -14.04
CA ASN A 253 -1.42 5.41 -12.69
C ASN A 253 -1.01 4.33 -11.67
N TYR A 254 -0.31 3.27 -12.07
CA TYR A 254 0.04 2.13 -11.20
C TYR A 254 1.34 2.30 -10.41
N GLY A 255 1.86 3.53 -10.37
CA GLY A 255 3.09 3.90 -9.66
C GLY A 255 4.25 4.17 -10.61
N SER A 256 5.10 5.10 -10.18
CA SER A 256 6.32 5.48 -10.89
C SER A 256 7.35 4.34 -10.92
N ASP A 257 8.27 4.40 -11.89
CA ASP A 257 9.40 3.46 -12.04
C ASP A 257 9.02 1.98 -12.23
N ASN A 258 7.75 1.68 -12.54
CA ASN A 258 7.29 0.32 -12.79
C ASN A 258 7.96 -0.32 -14.02
N ASP A 259 8.51 0.46 -14.96
CA ASP A 259 9.29 -0.04 -16.09
C ASP A 259 10.56 -0.78 -15.64
N LYS A 260 11.09 -0.46 -14.46
CA LYS A 260 12.23 -1.16 -13.85
C LYS A 260 11.85 -2.53 -13.29
N ARG A 261 10.57 -2.75 -12.99
CA ARG A 261 10.02 -4.00 -12.43
C ARG A 261 9.41 -4.87 -13.52
N LEU A 262 8.47 -4.32 -14.29
CA LEU A 262 7.65 -4.99 -15.30
C LEU A 262 8.44 -5.22 -16.60
N THR A 263 9.31 -6.22 -16.56
CA THR A 263 10.31 -6.49 -17.61
C THR A 263 10.05 -7.78 -18.41
N GLY A 264 9.06 -8.57 -18.00
CA GLY A 264 8.87 -9.93 -18.52
C GLY A 264 9.70 -11.01 -17.80
N LEU A 265 10.49 -10.61 -16.80
CA LEU A 265 11.31 -11.48 -15.96
C LEU A 265 10.79 -11.46 -14.51
N HIS A 266 11.24 -12.41 -13.69
CA HIS A 266 10.89 -12.48 -12.26
C HIS A 266 9.38 -12.43 -12.01
N GLU A 267 8.63 -13.31 -12.69
CA GLU A 267 7.17 -13.42 -12.52
C GLU A 267 6.42 -12.10 -12.81
N THR A 268 6.95 -11.25 -13.69
CA THR A 268 6.26 -10.04 -14.15
C THR A 268 5.99 -10.07 -15.64
N GLN A 269 4.92 -9.41 -16.07
CA GLN A 269 4.70 -9.09 -17.47
C GLN A 269 5.57 -7.89 -17.90
N LYS A 270 5.87 -7.77 -19.19
CA LYS A 270 6.44 -6.54 -19.75
C LYS A 270 5.44 -5.40 -19.68
N ILE A 271 5.90 -4.21 -19.28
CA ILE A 271 5.05 -3.02 -19.09
C ILE A 271 4.21 -2.65 -20.31
N THR A 272 4.69 -2.93 -21.52
CA THR A 272 4.01 -2.59 -22.80
C THR A 272 3.05 -3.67 -23.29
N GLU A 273 3.04 -4.85 -22.68
CA GLU A 273 2.25 -6.00 -23.13
C GLU A 273 1.09 -6.24 -22.15
N PHE A 274 -0.14 -6.33 -22.66
CA PHE A 274 -1.29 -6.74 -21.89
C PHE A 274 -1.63 -8.20 -22.17
N SER A 275 -1.82 -8.97 -21.11
CA SER A 275 -2.10 -10.40 -21.19
C SER A 275 -2.86 -10.86 -19.94
N PHE A 276 -3.72 -11.85 -20.10
CA PHE A 276 -4.47 -12.45 -19.00
C PHE A 276 -4.62 -13.96 -19.20
N GLY A 277 -4.68 -14.70 -18.09
CA GLY A 277 -4.74 -16.15 -18.12
C GLY A 277 -5.17 -16.77 -16.79
N VAL A 278 -5.26 -18.10 -16.81
CA VAL A 278 -5.66 -18.89 -15.64
C VAL A 278 -4.39 -19.40 -14.97
N SER A 279 -4.13 -18.99 -13.73
CA SER A 279 -3.00 -19.49 -12.92
C SER A 279 -1.61 -19.31 -13.56
N ASP A 280 -1.36 -18.16 -14.20
CA ASP A 280 -0.05 -17.79 -14.77
C ASP A 280 0.41 -16.47 -14.15
N GLU A 281 1.38 -16.55 -13.24
CA GLU A 281 1.88 -15.43 -12.42
C GLU A 281 2.55 -14.34 -13.26
N ALA A 282 2.98 -14.63 -14.50
CA ALA A 282 3.61 -13.64 -15.38
C ALA A 282 2.61 -12.81 -16.23
N GLN A 283 1.30 -12.97 -16.00
CA GLN A 283 0.24 -12.23 -16.72
C GLN A 283 -0.09 -10.90 -16.02
N VAL A 284 -0.61 -9.91 -16.75
CA VAL A 284 -1.07 -8.64 -16.15
C VAL A 284 -2.30 -8.87 -15.25
N PHE A 285 -3.17 -9.80 -15.65
CA PHE A 285 -4.31 -10.24 -14.84
C PHE A 285 -4.36 -11.76 -14.76
N VAL A 286 -4.51 -12.28 -13.54
CA VAL A 286 -4.67 -13.70 -13.26
C VAL A 286 -6.06 -13.94 -12.70
N PHE A 287 -6.79 -14.92 -13.25
CA PHE A 287 -8.03 -15.40 -12.64
C PHE A 287 -7.84 -16.75 -11.98
N GLN A 288 -8.44 -16.90 -10.81
CA GLN A 288 -8.62 -18.19 -10.15
C GLN A 288 -10.09 -18.58 -10.25
N TYR A 289 -10.39 -19.69 -10.95
CA TYR A 289 -11.72 -20.28 -10.86
C TYR A 289 -11.84 -21.03 -9.53
N LYS A 290 -12.98 -20.88 -8.84
CA LYS A 290 -13.41 -21.94 -7.92
C LYS A 290 -13.62 -23.19 -8.75
N SER A 291 -12.73 -24.18 -8.64
CA SER A 291 -13.05 -25.51 -9.14
C SER A 291 -14.29 -25.96 -8.38
N ARG A 292 -15.39 -26.20 -9.11
CA ARG A 292 -16.52 -26.94 -8.56
C ARG A 292 -16.05 -28.39 -8.43
N THR A 293 -15.45 -28.74 -7.30
CA THR A 293 -15.47 -30.12 -6.81
C THR A 293 -16.83 -30.42 -6.21
#